data_AF-A0A6C1RQ01-F1
#
_entry.id   AF-A0A6C1RQ01-F1
#
_cell.length_a   1.000
_cell.length_b   1.000
_cell.length_c   1.000
_cell.angle_alpha   90.00
_cell.angle_beta   90.00
_cell.angle_gamma   90.00
#
_symmetry.space_group_name_H-M   'P 1'
#
loop_
_entity.id
_entity.type
_entity.pdbx_description
1 polymer ?
#
loop_
_entity_poly.entity_id
_entity_poly.type
_entity_poly.pdbx_seq_one_letter_code
_entity_poly.pdbx_strand_id
1 'polypeptide(L)'
;MRIVPIAGGKGGVGKSLIAANLALALCREGKRVILADLDLGGSNLHLILGVRNAVQGIGTWLNDSRKPFEESIIETEYHGLRFIAGDAEIPGIANLAVSQKNMLIRRLGKLEADFLILDLGAGTHFNVLDFFLISGRGIVVTTPTPTATVNAYLFLKNLVFRLIHTSFPRKSPGGEYLASLRKQKESFQRVYIPQLLERIEKADPKNYAVLQERLQGFRPRLILNMLEDPKDADKANRLRRSCEQYLGIDLEHLGIIYRDDIQDVALSSGLPVFVYKPQAVLSQAIGRIAEKMSQLDAEDDPAAWPRIDAGYQEAGMEAEADFENKMDYVQDLLNSGALSTGDLVETIKSQQIEISHLRKQNTLYKTKLVHAMQQGYTT
;
A
#
# COMPACT_ATOMS: atom_id res chain seq x y z
N MET A 1 16.99 11.85 -3.32
CA MET A 1 15.65 11.37 -3.68
C MET A 1 15.28 10.18 -2.82
N ARG A 2 14.13 10.22 -2.14
CA ARG A 2 13.56 9.11 -1.36
C ARG A 2 12.52 8.38 -2.21
N ILE A 3 12.64 7.06 -2.35
CA ILE A 3 11.67 6.25 -3.12
C ILE A 3 10.67 5.62 -2.14
N VAL A 4 9.38 5.86 -2.38
CA VAL A 4 8.27 5.40 -1.54
C VAL A 4 7.30 4.58 -2.38
N PRO A 5 7.50 3.26 -2.47
CA PRO A 5 6.53 2.37 -3.07
C PRO A 5 5.31 2.22 -2.17
N ILE A 6 4.12 2.32 -2.74
CA ILE A 6 2.83 2.15 -2.06
C ILE A 6 2.15 0.91 -2.65
N ALA A 7 1.87 -0.08 -1.81
CA ALA A 7 1.25 -1.33 -2.23
C ALA A 7 0.16 -1.78 -1.25
N GLY A 8 -0.55 -2.83 -1.61
CA GLY A 8 -1.54 -3.45 -0.75
C GLY A 8 -1.81 -4.87 -1.20
N GLY A 9 -2.09 -5.76 -0.23
CA GLY A 9 -2.32 -7.17 -0.53
C GLY A 9 -3.59 -7.44 -1.35
N LYS A 10 -4.49 -6.45 -1.46
CA LYS A 10 -5.79 -6.56 -2.13
C LYS A 10 -6.10 -5.29 -2.93
N GLY A 11 -6.85 -5.44 -4.03
CA GLY A 11 -7.46 -4.31 -4.73
C GLY A 11 -8.53 -3.61 -3.90
N GLY A 12 -8.77 -2.32 -4.16
CA GLY A 12 -9.84 -1.55 -3.51
C GLY A 12 -9.56 -1.09 -2.07
N VAL A 13 -8.31 -1.19 -1.58
CA VAL A 13 -7.93 -0.67 -0.24
C VAL A 13 -7.59 0.83 -0.23
N GLY A 14 -7.64 1.50 -1.40
CA GLY A 14 -7.40 2.94 -1.53
C GLY A 14 -5.95 3.37 -1.81
N LYS A 15 -5.09 2.47 -2.32
CA LYS A 15 -3.66 2.74 -2.61
C LYS A 15 -3.44 4.01 -3.44
N SER A 16 -4.05 4.06 -4.63
CA SER A 16 -3.92 5.16 -5.59
C SER A 16 -4.46 6.48 -5.04
N LEU A 17 -5.55 6.43 -4.27
CA LEU A 17 -6.11 7.59 -3.59
C LEU A 17 -5.10 8.14 -2.57
N ILE A 18 -4.54 7.27 -1.72
CA ILE A 18 -3.52 7.68 -0.75
C ILE A 18 -2.27 8.20 -1.47
N ALA A 19 -1.80 7.53 -2.53
CA ALA A 19 -0.63 7.94 -3.28
C ALA A 19 -0.76 9.35 -3.87
N ALA A 20 -1.89 9.66 -4.51
CA ALA A 20 -2.17 10.97 -5.07
C ALA A 20 -2.20 12.07 -4.00
N ASN A 21 -2.95 11.85 -2.93
CA ASN A 21 -3.14 12.85 -1.88
C ASN A 21 -1.87 13.04 -1.03
N LEU A 22 -1.12 11.96 -0.77
CA LEU A 22 0.17 12.02 -0.06
C LEU A 22 1.22 12.80 -0.87
N ALA A 23 1.26 12.59 -2.19
CA ALA A 23 2.15 13.35 -3.07
C ALA A 23 1.89 14.87 -2.94
N LEU A 24 0.61 15.27 -2.92
CA LEU A 24 0.21 16.67 -2.80
C LEU A 24 0.47 17.24 -1.41
N ALA A 25 0.30 16.44 -0.35
CA ALA A 25 0.64 16.84 1.01
C ALA A 25 2.15 17.12 1.15
N LEU A 26 3.01 16.27 0.59
CA LEU A 26 4.45 16.51 0.54
C LEU A 26 4.81 17.74 -0.30
N CYS A 27 4.13 17.98 -1.43
CA CYS A 27 4.31 19.22 -2.20
C CYS A 27 3.93 20.46 -1.40
N ARG A 28 2.89 20.40 -0.57
CA ARG A 28 2.47 21.48 0.33
C ARG A 28 3.52 21.78 1.41
N GLU A 29 4.32 20.79 1.81
CA GLU A 29 5.51 20.97 2.66
C GLU A 29 6.74 21.49 1.88
N GLY A 30 6.58 21.87 0.62
CA GLY A 30 7.65 22.41 -0.23
C GLY A 30 8.56 21.36 -0.83
N LYS A 31 8.20 20.07 -0.80
CA LYS A 31 8.98 18.99 -1.43
C LYS A 31 8.71 18.93 -2.93
N ARG A 32 9.74 18.63 -3.72
CA ARG A 32 9.60 18.24 -5.13
C ARG A 32 9.25 16.76 -5.20
N VAL A 33 8.09 16.43 -5.75
CA VAL A 33 7.57 15.06 -5.77
C VAL A 33 7.36 14.60 -7.20
N ILE A 34 7.74 13.36 -7.47
CA ILE A 34 7.31 12.63 -8.66
C ILE A 34 6.38 11.52 -8.21
N LEU A 35 5.21 11.42 -8.82
CA LEU A 35 4.25 10.35 -8.61
C LEU A 35 4.19 9.47 -9.86
N ALA A 36 4.47 8.18 -9.73
CA ALA A 36 4.45 7.23 -10.85
C ALA A 36 3.38 6.15 -10.64
N ASP A 37 2.53 5.95 -11.65
CA ASP A 37 1.56 4.85 -11.69
C ASP A 37 2.24 3.59 -12.24
N LEU A 38 2.49 2.60 -11.37
CA LEU A 38 3.04 1.29 -11.73
C LEU A 38 1.99 0.18 -11.66
N ASP A 39 0.69 0.51 -11.57
CA ASP A 39 -0.39 -0.46 -11.76
C ASP A 39 -0.66 -0.67 -13.26
N LEU A 40 0.34 -1.21 -13.96
CA LEU A 40 0.35 -1.39 -15.43
C LEU A 40 -0.76 -2.33 -15.95
N GLY A 41 -1.52 -2.99 -15.07
CA GLY A 41 -2.69 -3.79 -15.43
C GLY A 41 -4.02 -3.04 -15.33
N GLY A 42 -4.04 -1.85 -14.73
CA GLY A 42 -5.25 -1.09 -14.44
C GLY A 42 -4.96 0.36 -14.03
N SER A 43 -4.09 1.03 -14.79
CA SER A 43 -3.59 2.38 -14.51
C SER A 43 -4.73 3.40 -14.51
N ASN A 44 -5.07 3.92 -13.33
CA ASN A 44 -6.17 4.85 -13.10
C ASN A 44 -5.75 6.09 -12.29
N LEU A 45 -4.48 6.22 -11.91
CA LEU A 45 -4.02 7.29 -11.03
C LEU A 45 -4.19 8.68 -11.65
N HIS A 46 -4.07 8.77 -12.98
CA HIS A 46 -4.31 10.00 -13.73
C HIS A 46 -5.73 10.56 -13.54
N LEU A 47 -6.75 9.69 -13.39
CA LEU A 47 -8.14 10.11 -13.12
C LEU A 47 -8.29 10.75 -11.75
N ILE A 48 -7.59 10.21 -10.75
CA ILE A 48 -7.59 10.74 -9.37
C ILE A 48 -6.92 12.13 -9.34
N LEU A 49 -5.87 12.33 -10.14
CA LEU A 49 -5.16 13.60 -10.25
C LEU A 49 -5.86 14.64 -11.14
N GLY A 50 -6.85 14.23 -11.94
CA GLY A 50 -7.48 15.10 -12.93
C GLY A 50 -6.68 15.27 -14.24
N VAL A 51 -5.66 14.45 -14.48
CA VAL A 51 -4.79 14.53 -15.66
C VAL A 51 -5.44 13.81 -16.84
N ARG A 52 -5.92 14.57 -17.83
CA ARG A 52 -6.73 14.05 -18.96
C ARG A 52 -5.93 13.52 -20.16
N ASN A 53 -4.68 13.94 -20.35
CA ASN A 53 -3.86 13.62 -21.54
C ASN A 53 -2.62 12.76 -21.19
N ALA A 54 -2.83 11.64 -20.49
CA ALA A 54 -1.77 10.75 -20.01
C ALA A 54 -1.26 9.74 -21.07
N VAL A 55 -1.07 10.19 -22.33
CA VAL A 55 -0.90 9.31 -23.50
C VAL A 55 0.52 8.74 -23.67
N GLN A 56 1.54 9.31 -23.01
CA GLN A 56 2.95 8.89 -23.16
C GLN A 56 3.53 8.33 -21.86
N GLY A 57 2.85 7.38 -21.24
CA GLY A 57 3.29 6.79 -19.98
C GLY A 57 4.39 5.73 -20.11
N ILE A 58 4.61 5.01 -19.01
CA ILE A 58 5.59 3.93 -18.88
C ILE A 58 5.36 2.84 -19.93
N GLY A 59 4.10 2.50 -20.20
CA GLY A 59 3.74 1.53 -21.23
C GLY A 59 4.27 1.88 -22.62
N THR A 60 3.96 3.09 -23.10
CA THR A 60 4.49 3.62 -24.37
C THR A 60 6.02 3.61 -24.40
N TRP A 61 6.68 4.06 -23.32
CA TRP A 61 8.15 4.08 -23.27
C TRP A 61 8.75 2.67 -23.27
N LEU A 62 8.14 1.70 -22.59
CA LEU A 62 8.61 0.32 -22.59
C LEU A 62 8.49 -0.36 -23.96
N ASN A 63 7.52 0.06 -24.77
CA ASN A 63 7.34 -0.41 -26.15
C ASN A 63 8.36 0.23 -27.11
N ASP A 64 8.71 1.51 -26.91
CA ASP A 64 9.74 2.22 -27.69
C ASP A 64 10.81 2.89 -26.80
N SER A 65 11.61 2.06 -26.15
CA SER A 65 12.64 2.49 -25.18
C SER A 65 13.82 3.28 -25.77
N ARG A 66 13.79 3.58 -27.08
CA ARG A 66 14.75 4.48 -27.75
C ARG A 66 14.47 5.94 -27.42
N LYS A 67 13.22 6.27 -27.05
CA LYS A 67 12.86 7.61 -26.60
C LYS A 67 13.44 7.92 -25.21
N PRO A 68 13.82 9.19 -24.94
CA PRO A 68 14.14 9.64 -23.60
C PRO A 68 13.02 9.28 -22.62
N PHE A 69 13.38 8.86 -21.40
CA PHE A 69 12.38 8.51 -20.38
C PHE A 69 11.69 9.77 -19.82
N GLU A 70 12.38 10.90 -19.92
CA GLU A 70 11.97 12.22 -19.47
C GLU A 70 10.72 12.71 -20.23
N GLU A 71 10.50 12.25 -21.47
CA GLU A 71 9.28 12.55 -22.24
C GLU A 71 8.01 11.93 -21.60
N SER A 72 8.16 10.90 -20.76
CA SER A 72 7.04 10.30 -20.03
C SER A 72 6.65 11.05 -18.75
N ILE A 73 7.38 12.12 -18.41
CA ILE A 73 7.13 12.92 -17.22
C ILE A 73 6.21 14.09 -17.58
N ILE A 74 5.05 14.14 -16.93
CA ILE A 74 4.03 15.16 -17.09
C ILE A 74 4.18 16.19 -15.98
N GLU A 75 4.35 17.45 -16.35
CA GLU A 75 4.18 18.57 -15.42
C GLU A 75 2.69 18.71 -15.09
N THR A 76 2.35 18.64 -13.81
CA THR A 76 0.95 18.77 -13.37
C THR A 76 0.62 20.23 -13.09
N GLU A 77 -0.67 20.55 -12.96
CA GLU A 77 -1.10 21.88 -12.49
C GLU A 77 -0.77 22.13 -11.02
N TYR A 78 -0.41 21.08 -10.26
CA TYR A 78 -0.08 21.18 -8.86
C TYR A 78 1.41 21.51 -8.69
N HIS A 79 1.69 22.66 -8.09
CA HIS A 79 3.04 23.13 -7.86
C HIS A 79 3.89 22.10 -7.10
N GLY A 80 5.06 21.77 -7.65
CA GLY A 80 6.00 20.82 -7.06
C GLY A 80 5.73 19.35 -7.39
N LEU A 81 4.62 19.03 -8.08
CA LEU A 81 4.26 17.66 -8.46
C LEU A 81 4.48 17.41 -9.96
N ARG A 82 5.27 16.39 -10.25
CA ARG A 82 5.34 15.77 -11.58
C ARG A 82 4.73 14.38 -11.56
N PHE A 83 4.19 13.95 -12.68
CA PHE A 83 3.46 12.70 -12.79
C PHE A 83 4.00 11.83 -13.92
N ILE A 84 4.08 10.52 -13.69
CA ILE A 84 4.42 9.52 -14.71
C ILE A 84 3.25 8.56 -14.80
N ALA A 85 2.55 8.56 -15.93
CA ALA A 85 1.43 7.67 -16.16
C ALA A 85 1.90 6.22 -16.38
N GLY A 86 1.09 5.24 -15.99
CA GLY A 86 1.37 3.82 -16.22
C GLY A 86 1.19 3.41 -17.67
N ASP A 87 0.21 4.04 -18.33
CA ASP A 87 -0.30 3.74 -19.68
C ASP A 87 -0.89 2.32 -19.80
N ALA A 88 -2.19 2.28 -20.11
CA ALA A 88 -3.02 1.09 -20.14
C ALA A 88 -3.48 0.70 -21.56
N GLU A 89 -3.12 1.48 -22.59
CA GLU A 89 -3.65 1.28 -23.95
C GLU A 89 -2.89 0.19 -24.72
N ILE A 90 -1.73 -0.24 -24.23
CA ILE A 90 -0.92 -1.29 -24.86
C ILE A 90 -1.14 -2.63 -24.13
N PRO A 91 -1.74 -3.64 -24.78
CA PRO A 91 -1.96 -4.95 -24.18
C PRO A 91 -0.66 -5.63 -23.74
N GLY A 92 -0.67 -6.28 -22.57
CA GLY A 92 0.42 -7.18 -22.12
C GLY A 92 1.52 -6.57 -21.26
N ILE A 93 1.49 -5.26 -20.95
CA ILE A 93 2.51 -4.60 -20.11
C ILE A 93 2.45 -5.04 -18.63
N ALA A 94 1.29 -5.52 -18.16
CA ALA A 94 1.13 -6.00 -16.78
C ALA A 94 2.22 -7.00 -16.34
N ASN A 95 2.76 -7.79 -17.28
CA ASN A 95 3.86 -8.73 -17.05
C ASN A 95 5.18 -8.24 -17.68
N LEU A 96 5.83 -7.26 -17.04
CA LEU A 96 7.17 -6.82 -17.44
C LEU A 96 8.18 -7.96 -17.48
N ALA A 97 8.95 -8.03 -18.57
CA ALA A 97 10.15 -8.85 -18.60
C ALA A 97 11.18 -8.34 -17.58
N VAL A 98 12.05 -9.23 -17.09
CA VAL A 98 13.07 -8.87 -16.08
C VAL A 98 13.99 -7.73 -16.57
N SER A 99 14.35 -7.72 -17.85
CA SER A 99 15.16 -6.67 -18.48
C SER A 99 14.45 -5.32 -18.49
N GLN A 100 13.17 -5.29 -18.90
CA GLN A 100 12.33 -4.09 -18.90
C GLN A 100 12.16 -3.52 -17.50
N LYS A 101 11.83 -4.36 -16.52
CA LYS A 101 11.71 -3.96 -15.12
C LYS A 101 13.03 -3.35 -14.60
N ASN A 102 14.16 -4.03 -14.80
CA ASN A 102 15.47 -3.53 -14.35
C ASN A 102 15.87 -2.24 -15.07
N MET A 103 15.43 -2.03 -16.32
CA MET A 103 15.62 -0.78 -17.04
C MET A 103 14.80 0.34 -16.40
N LEU A 104 13.51 0.09 -16.14
CA LEU A 104 12.60 1.06 -15.51
C LEU A 104 13.09 1.47 -14.12
N ILE A 105 13.49 0.51 -13.27
CA ILE A 105 14.07 0.78 -11.94
C ILE A 105 15.28 1.72 -12.04
N ARG A 106 16.18 1.46 -13.00
CA ARG A 106 17.37 2.30 -13.23
C ARG A 106 17.02 3.70 -13.73
N ARG A 107 15.95 3.86 -14.51
CA ARG A 107 15.49 5.17 -14.99
C ARG A 107 14.80 5.97 -13.89
N LEU A 108 13.87 5.33 -13.17
CA LEU A 108 13.21 5.91 -12.00
C LEU A 108 14.22 6.39 -10.95
N GLY A 109 15.27 5.59 -10.68
CA GLY A 109 16.33 5.95 -9.72
C GLY A 109 17.24 7.12 -10.14
N LYS A 110 17.20 7.56 -11.41
CA LYS A 110 17.97 8.69 -11.93
C LYS A 110 17.20 10.01 -11.94
N LEU A 111 15.92 9.99 -11.60
CA LEU A 111 15.10 11.20 -11.55
C LEU A 111 15.57 12.13 -10.42
N GLU A 112 15.41 13.44 -10.62
CA GLU A 112 15.77 14.44 -9.61
C GLU A 112 14.53 14.95 -8.90
N ALA A 113 14.30 14.48 -7.68
CA ALA A 113 13.22 14.93 -6.80
C ALA A 113 13.59 14.68 -5.34
N ASP A 114 12.83 15.26 -4.43
CA ASP A 114 12.98 14.97 -3.01
C ASP A 114 12.31 13.63 -2.70
N PHE A 115 11.12 13.38 -3.29
CA PHE A 115 10.39 12.11 -3.22
C PHE A 115 9.98 11.58 -4.59
N LEU A 116 10.05 10.25 -4.74
CA LEU A 116 9.45 9.48 -5.82
C LEU A 116 8.45 8.49 -5.21
N ILE A 117 7.16 8.74 -5.37
CA ILE A 117 6.08 7.86 -4.94
C ILE A 117 5.72 6.92 -6.08
N LEU A 118 5.69 5.61 -5.79
CA LEU A 118 5.29 4.59 -6.77
C LEU A 118 3.95 3.99 -6.33
N ASP A 119 2.88 4.23 -7.08
CA ASP A 119 1.61 3.53 -6.86
C ASP A 119 1.68 2.15 -7.51
N LEU A 120 1.77 1.09 -6.71
CA LEU A 120 1.91 -0.27 -7.20
C LEU A 120 0.54 -0.94 -7.31
N GLY A 121 0.41 -1.84 -8.29
CA GLY A 121 -0.77 -2.68 -8.42
C GLY A 121 -1.04 -3.60 -7.23
N ALA A 122 -2.22 -4.21 -7.22
CA ALA A 122 -2.62 -5.13 -6.15
C ALA A 122 -1.94 -6.51 -6.23
N GLY A 123 -1.86 -7.17 -5.08
CA GLY A 123 -1.53 -8.59 -4.99
C GLY A 123 -0.03 -8.86 -4.83
N THR A 124 0.39 -10.07 -5.19
CA THR A 124 1.71 -10.64 -4.80
C THR A 124 2.57 -11.03 -6.01
N HIS A 125 2.28 -10.44 -7.17
CA HIS A 125 3.05 -10.65 -8.39
C HIS A 125 4.50 -10.20 -8.22
N PHE A 126 5.45 -10.90 -8.85
CA PHE A 126 6.88 -10.62 -8.67
C PHE A 126 7.28 -9.18 -9.02
N ASN A 127 6.62 -8.57 -10.00
CA ASN A 127 6.89 -7.17 -10.36
C ASN A 127 6.54 -6.23 -9.21
N VAL A 128 5.35 -6.38 -8.60
CA VAL A 128 4.93 -5.58 -7.43
C VAL A 128 5.91 -5.77 -6.27
N LEU A 129 6.28 -7.02 -5.96
CA LEU A 129 7.23 -7.30 -4.89
C LEU A 129 8.61 -6.67 -5.16
N ASP A 130 9.11 -6.78 -6.39
CA ASP A 130 10.42 -6.23 -6.76
C ASP A 130 10.44 -4.70 -6.77
N PHE A 131 9.37 -4.04 -7.22
CA PHE A 131 9.24 -2.58 -7.12
C PHE A 131 9.12 -2.12 -5.67
N PHE A 132 8.39 -2.86 -4.83
CA PHE A 132 8.28 -2.55 -3.41
C PHE A 132 9.65 -2.64 -2.71
N LEU A 133 10.43 -3.67 -3.03
CA LEU A 133 11.75 -3.92 -2.44
C LEU A 133 12.87 -2.98 -2.94
N ILE A 134 12.58 -2.02 -3.82
CA ILE A 134 13.53 -0.93 -4.16
C ILE A 134 13.82 -0.07 -2.93
N SER A 135 12.86 0.00 -2.00
CA SER A 135 12.98 0.76 -0.76
C SER A 135 12.68 -0.13 0.44
N GLY A 136 13.48 0.02 1.50
CA GLY A 136 13.22 -0.64 2.79
C GLY A 136 11.99 -0.09 3.51
N ARG A 137 11.51 1.10 3.11
CA ARG A 137 10.46 1.89 3.79
C ARG A 137 9.20 2.08 2.94
N GLY A 138 8.85 1.10 2.12
CA GLY A 138 7.59 1.13 1.36
C GLY A 138 6.36 1.15 2.28
N ILE A 139 5.23 1.64 1.77
CA ILE A 139 3.96 1.76 2.49
C ILE A 139 3.01 0.64 2.05
N VAL A 140 2.53 -0.13 3.01
CA VAL A 140 1.45 -1.10 2.84
C VAL A 140 0.15 -0.47 3.30
N VAL A 141 -0.80 -0.37 2.38
CA VAL A 141 -2.17 0.07 2.65
C VAL A 141 -3.06 -1.15 2.86
N THR A 142 -3.87 -1.13 3.91
CA THR A 142 -4.90 -2.14 4.14
C THR A 142 -6.15 -1.51 4.77
N THR A 143 -7.22 -2.28 4.90
CA THR A 143 -8.46 -1.85 5.58
C THR A 143 -8.77 -2.75 6.77
N PRO A 144 -9.60 -2.33 7.74
CA PRO A 144 -9.97 -3.15 8.89
C PRO A 144 -10.93 -4.30 8.54
N THR A 145 -10.93 -4.78 7.30
CA THR A 145 -11.67 -5.98 6.91
C THR A 145 -10.80 -7.21 7.09
N PRO A 146 -11.37 -8.36 7.54
CA PRO A 146 -10.59 -9.60 7.72
C PRO A 146 -9.83 -10.01 6.46
N THR A 147 -10.45 -9.88 5.29
CA THR A 147 -9.83 -10.24 4.01
C THR A 147 -8.66 -9.33 3.64
N ALA A 148 -8.75 -8.01 3.86
CA ALA A 148 -7.65 -7.10 3.56
C ALA A 148 -6.47 -7.31 4.52
N THR A 149 -6.74 -7.53 5.81
CA THR A 149 -5.71 -7.80 6.82
C THR A 149 -4.91 -9.07 6.49
N VAL A 150 -5.59 -10.18 6.15
CA VAL A 150 -4.92 -11.43 5.75
C VAL A 150 -4.07 -11.23 4.49
N ASN A 151 -4.61 -10.53 3.48
CA ASN A 151 -3.87 -10.27 2.26
C ASN A 151 -2.65 -9.36 2.49
N ALA A 152 -2.74 -8.35 3.37
CA ALA A 152 -1.59 -7.53 3.75
C ALA A 152 -0.50 -8.34 4.44
N TYR A 153 -0.87 -9.24 5.35
CA TYR A 153 0.09 -10.18 5.96
C TYR A 153 0.75 -11.09 4.92
N LEU A 154 -0.02 -11.67 4.00
CA LEU A 154 0.52 -12.52 2.93
C LEU A 154 1.45 -11.74 1.99
N PHE A 155 1.13 -10.48 1.70
CA PHE A 155 1.99 -9.60 0.93
C PHE A 155 3.35 -9.39 1.62
N LEU A 156 3.35 -9.01 2.89
CA LEU A 156 4.57 -8.85 3.71
C LEU A 156 5.38 -10.16 3.80
N LYS A 157 4.70 -11.29 4.02
CA LYS A 157 5.32 -12.61 4.02
C LYS A 157 6.02 -12.92 2.70
N ASN A 158 5.37 -12.60 1.57
CA ASN A 158 5.96 -12.80 0.24
C ASN A 158 7.14 -11.86 -0.03
N LEU A 159 7.14 -10.64 0.50
CA LEU A 159 8.30 -9.74 0.45
C LEU A 159 9.50 -10.34 1.20
N VAL A 160 9.29 -10.88 2.40
CA VAL A 160 10.34 -11.55 3.18
C VAL A 160 10.87 -12.79 2.43
N PHE A 161 9.99 -13.61 1.87
CA PHE A 161 10.42 -14.72 1.02
C PHE A 161 11.20 -14.27 -0.22
N ARG A 162 10.81 -13.14 -0.82
CA ARG A 162 11.50 -12.57 -1.97
C ARG A 162 12.89 -12.06 -1.57
N LEU A 163 13.03 -11.42 -0.41
CA LEU A 163 14.33 -11.03 0.17
C LEU A 163 15.22 -12.25 0.41
N ILE A 164 14.71 -13.31 1.03
CA ILE A 164 15.42 -14.57 1.21
C ILE A 164 15.89 -15.10 -0.14
N HIS A 165 14.96 -15.35 -1.08
CA HIS A 165 15.29 -15.96 -2.36
C HIS A 165 16.29 -15.14 -3.19
N THR A 166 16.25 -13.81 -3.11
CA THR A 166 17.18 -12.95 -3.86
C THR A 166 18.54 -12.80 -3.18
N SER A 167 18.67 -13.17 -1.90
CA SER A 167 19.93 -13.11 -1.15
C SER A 167 20.77 -14.39 -1.29
N PHE A 168 20.17 -15.51 -1.72
CA PHE A 168 20.87 -16.78 -1.91
C PHE A 168 20.96 -17.15 -3.41
N PRO A 169 22.15 -17.05 -4.03
CA PRO A 169 22.36 -17.53 -5.39
C PRO A 169 21.99 -19.00 -5.55
N ARG A 170 21.46 -19.41 -6.69
CA ARG A 170 20.95 -20.78 -6.91
C ARG A 170 21.98 -21.89 -6.66
N LYS A 171 23.27 -21.61 -6.84
CA LYS A 171 24.40 -22.55 -6.64
C LYS A 171 25.08 -22.40 -5.26
N SER A 172 24.57 -21.52 -4.41
CA SER A 172 25.05 -21.40 -3.04
C SER A 172 24.47 -22.52 -2.16
N PRO A 173 25.14 -22.92 -1.07
CA PRO A 173 24.59 -23.91 -0.14
C PRO A 173 23.18 -23.54 0.35
N GLY A 174 22.92 -22.26 0.63
CA GLY A 174 21.60 -21.77 1.04
C GLY A 174 20.58 -21.84 -0.10
N GLY A 175 21.00 -21.55 -1.33
CA GLY A 175 20.16 -21.67 -2.53
C GLY A 175 19.73 -23.11 -2.81
N GLU A 176 20.64 -24.08 -2.64
CA GLU A 176 20.34 -25.50 -2.77
C GLU A 176 19.39 -25.99 -1.66
N TYR A 177 19.62 -25.54 -0.42
CA TYR A 177 18.72 -25.80 0.70
C TYR A 177 17.30 -25.29 0.42
N LEU A 178 17.16 -24.03 0.01
CA LEU A 178 15.88 -23.43 -0.36
C LEU A 178 15.19 -24.17 -1.52
N ALA A 179 15.97 -24.64 -2.50
CA ALA A 179 15.43 -25.45 -3.61
C ALA A 179 14.93 -26.82 -3.14
N SER A 180 15.57 -27.43 -2.14
CA SER A 180 15.13 -28.71 -1.56
C SER A 180 13.79 -28.59 -0.84
N LEU A 181 13.57 -27.49 -0.11
CA LEU A 181 12.32 -27.19 0.58
C LEU A 181 11.14 -27.01 -0.37
N ARG A 182 11.37 -26.48 -1.59
CA ARG A 182 10.32 -26.34 -2.62
C ARG A 182 9.85 -27.68 -3.19
N LYS A 183 10.74 -28.68 -3.24
CA LYS A 183 10.40 -30.03 -3.75
C LYS A 183 9.51 -30.80 -2.78
N GLN A 184 9.60 -30.48 -1.49
CA GLN A 184 8.70 -31.00 -0.46
C GLN A 184 7.40 -30.16 -0.50
N LYS A 185 6.43 -30.58 -1.32
CA LYS A 185 5.20 -29.86 -1.69
C LYS A 185 4.34 -29.30 -0.53
N GLU A 186 4.57 -29.68 0.72
CA GLU A 186 3.66 -29.40 1.84
C GLU A 186 4.03 -28.22 2.75
N SER A 187 5.23 -27.62 2.65
CA SER A 187 5.76 -26.85 3.78
C SER A 187 5.92 -25.33 3.56
N PHE A 188 6.18 -24.84 2.35
CA PHE A 188 6.64 -23.44 2.18
C PHE A 188 5.66 -22.37 2.69
N GLN A 189 4.35 -22.62 2.64
CA GLN A 189 3.34 -21.72 3.20
C GLN A 189 3.15 -21.85 4.72
N ARG A 190 3.54 -22.98 5.33
CA ARG A 190 3.44 -23.25 6.77
C ARG A 190 4.75 -23.04 7.53
N VAL A 191 5.85 -22.79 6.82
CA VAL A 191 7.16 -22.54 7.43
C VAL A 191 7.14 -21.26 8.23
N TYR A 192 7.51 -21.39 9.50
CA TYR A 192 7.82 -20.28 10.40
C TYR A 192 9.15 -19.66 9.99
N ILE A 193 9.13 -18.37 9.59
CA ILE A 193 10.31 -17.71 9.01
C ILE A 193 11.51 -17.71 9.98
N PRO A 194 11.37 -17.44 11.29
CA PRO A 194 12.52 -17.47 12.19
C PRO A 194 13.25 -18.83 12.22
N GLN A 195 12.52 -19.94 12.26
CA GLN A 195 13.12 -21.28 12.18
C GLN A 195 13.78 -21.56 10.83
N LEU A 196 13.23 -21.01 9.73
CA LEU A 196 13.85 -21.11 8.42
C LEU A 196 15.18 -20.35 8.38
N LEU A 197 15.22 -19.14 8.95
CA LEU A 197 16.40 -18.31 9.03
C LEU A 197 17.53 -18.99 9.81
N GLU A 198 17.25 -19.59 10.97
CA GLU A 198 18.24 -20.35 11.75
C GLU A 198 18.85 -21.53 10.96
N ARG A 199 18.04 -22.22 10.16
CA ARG A 199 18.52 -23.36 9.35
C ARG A 199 19.35 -22.89 8.17
N ILE A 200 18.95 -21.80 7.53
CA ILE A 200 19.68 -21.20 6.40
C ILE A 200 21.02 -20.62 6.86
N GLU A 201 21.07 -19.98 8.03
CA GLU A 201 22.30 -19.45 8.63
C GLU A 201 23.36 -20.56 8.77
N LYS A 202 22.96 -21.73 9.30
CA LYS A 202 23.87 -22.88 9.44
C LYS A 202 24.33 -23.42 8.09
N ALA A 203 23.48 -23.38 7.08
CA ALA A 203 23.79 -23.88 5.74
C ALA A 203 24.71 -22.93 4.96
N ASP A 204 24.51 -21.61 5.08
CA ASP A 204 25.22 -20.59 4.31
C ASP A 204 25.37 -19.27 5.10
N PRO A 205 26.32 -19.23 6.07
CA PRO A 205 26.51 -18.06 6.92
C PRO A 205 26.85 -16.79 6.14
N LYS A 206 27.54 -16.93 5.00
CA LYS A 206 28.00 -15.81 4.18
C LYS A 206 26.82 -15.06 3.54
N ASN A 207 25.94 -15.77 2.84
CA ASN A 207 24.76 -15.13 2.23
C ASN A 207 23.70 -14.78 3.28
N TYR A 208 23.69 -15.48 4.43
CA TYR A 208 22.87 -15.10 5.56
C TYR A 208 23.21 -13.72 6.12
N ALA A 209 24.49 -13.37 6.26
CA ALA A 209 24.90 -12.03 6.69
C ALA A 209 24.36 -10.92 5.76
N VAL A 210 24.38 -11.16 4.43
CA VAL A 210 23.79 -10.24 3.44
C VAL A 210 22.27 -10.14 3.60
N LEU A 211 21.58 -11.27 3.84
CA LEU A 211 20.15 -11.24 4.11
C LEU A 211 19.84 -10.47 5.39
N GLN A 212 20.64 -10.65 6.44
CA GLN A 212 20.44 -10.00 7.74
C GLN A 212 20.52 -8.48 7.62
N GLU A 213 21.52 -7.95 6.90
CA GLU A 213 21.63 -6.52 6.60
C GLU A 213 20.39 -6.00 5.85
N ARG A 214 19.93 -6.74 4.84
CA ARG A 214 18.72 -6.38 4.09
C ARG A 214 17.45 -6.42 4.94
N LEU A 215 17.33 -7.39 5.86
CA LEU A 215 16.19 -7.48 6.79
C LEU A 215 16.21 -6.36 7.82
N GLN A 216 17.39 -5.97 8.32
CA GLN A 216 17.54 -4.85 9.24
C GLN A 216 17.12 -3.51 8.62
N GLY A 217 17.44 -3.31 7.33
CA GLY A 217 17.00 -2.15 6.55
C GLY A 217 15.55 -2.22 6.04
N PHE A 218 14.88 -3.38 6.16
CA PHE A 218 13.52 -3.57 5.67
C PHE A 218 12.50 -3.36 6.78
N ARG A 219 12.03 -2.11 6.89
CA ARG A 219 10.98 -1.68 7.82
C ARG A 219 9.81 -1.07 7.05
N PRO A 220 8.94 -1.90 6.47
CA PRO A 220 7.74 -1.41 5.79
C PRO A 220 6.85 -0.62 6.76
N ARG A 221 6.11 0.34 6.20
CA ARG A 221 5.17 1.22 6.90
C ARG A 221 3.74 0.78 6.63
N LEU A 222 2.82 0.95 7.58
CA LEU A 222 1.42 0.56 7.50
C LEU A 222 0.52 1.78 7.56
N ILE A 223 -0.40 1.90 6.59
CA ILE A 223 -1.57 2.78 6.68
C ILE A 223 -2.82 1.91 6.77
N LEU A 224 -3.61 2.11 7.82
CA LEU A 224 -4.93 1.49 7.93
C LEU A 224 -5.98 2.47 7.40
N ASN A 225 -6.53 2.18 6.23
CA ASN A 225 -7.51 3.01 5.55
C ASN A 225 -8.95 2.52 5.77
N MET A 226 -9.92 3.40 5.51
CA MET A 226 -11.35 3.12 5.60
C MET A 226 -11.78 2.66 7.00
N LEU A 227 -11.28 3.31 8.06
CA LEU A 227 -11.80 3.11 9.41
C LEU A 227 -13.22 3.67 9.52
N GLU A 228 -14.03 2.98 10.33
CA GLU A 228 -15.38 3.40 10.70
C GLU A 228 -15.51 3.51 12.22
N ASP A 229 -14.90 2.58 12.95
CA ASP A 229 -14.85 2.55 14.43
C ASP A 229 -13.39 2.72 14.91
N PRO A 230 -13.10 3.59 15.89
CA PRO A 230 -11.74 3.73 16.44
C PRO A 230 -11.14 2.41 16.96
N LYS A 231 -11.97 1.47 17.45
CA LYS A 231 -11.52 0.14 17.90
C LYS A 231 -10.92 -0.70 16.78
N ASP A 232 -11.17 -0.35 15.52
CA ASP A 232 -10.56 -1.03 14.39
C ASP A 232 -9.04 -0.82 14.30
N ALA A 233 -8.49 0.19 14.96
CA ALA A 233 -7.03 0.37 15.11
C ALA A 233 -6.36 -0.88 15.73
N ASP A 234 -7.06 -1.64 16.57
CA ASP A 234 -6.56 -2.90 17.13
C ASP A 234 -6.23 -3.96 16.06
N LYS A 235 -6.85 -3.88 14.88
CA LYS A 235 -6.55 -4.79 13.77
C LYS A 235 -5.17 -4.51 13.18
N ALA A 236 -4.76 -3.24 13.04
CA ALA A 236 -3.40 -2.89 12.64
C ALA A 236 -2.39 -3.42 13.66
N ASN A 237 -2.69 -3.22 14.94
CA ASN A 237 -1.91 -3.71 16.08
C ASN A 237 -1.75 -5.24 16.09
N ARG A 238 -2.78 -6.02 15.72
CA ARG A 238 -2.64 -7.48 15.55
C ARG A 238 -1.77 -7.86 14.35
N LEU A 239 -1.89 -7.13 13.24
CA LEU A 239 -1.09 -7.39 12.04
C LEU A 239 0.40 -7.16 12.32
N ARG A 240 0.76 -6.04 12.95
CA ARG A 240 2.15 -5.70 13.31
C ARG A 240 2.80 -6.78 14.18
N ARG A 241 2.12 -7.18 15.26
CA ARG A 241 2.53 -8.31 16.14
C ARG A 241 2.77 -9.60 15.36
N SER A 242 1.89 -9.89 14.39
CA SER A 242 2.03 -11.08 13.55
C SER A 242 3.25 -10.99 12.63
N CYS A 243 3.56 -9.81 12.09
CA CYS A 243 4.75 -9.61 11.28
C CYS A 243 6.04 -9.75 12.11
N GLU A 244 6.08 -9.18 13.30
CA GLU A 244 7.22 -9.33 14.21
C GLU A 244 7.42 -10.81 14.60
N GLN A 245 6.37 -11.44 15.14
CA GLN A 245 6.45 -12.81 15.65
C GLN A 245 6.74 -13.83 14.54
N TYR A 246 6.05 -13.76 13.40
CA TYR A 246 6.09 -14.82 12.40
C TYR A 246 7.00 -14.53 11.20
N LEU A 247 7.36 -13.27 10.96
CA LEU A 247 8.21 -12.87 9.84
C LEU A 247 9.54 -12.26 10.29
N GLY A 248 9.67 -11.85 11.56
CA GLY A 248 10.90 -11.24 12.08
C GLY A 248 11.17 -9.85 11.52
N ILE A 249 10.13 -9.13 11.09
CA ILE A 249 10.24 -7.76 10.57
C ILE A 249 9.41 -6.80 11.41
N ASP A 250 9.90 -5.57 11.54
CA ASP A 250 9.16 -4.46 12.10
C ASP A 250 8.23 -3.87 11.03
N LEU A 251 6.95 -3.73 11.37
CA LEU A 251 5.95 -3.05 10.56
C LEU A 251 5.59 -1.76 11.29
N GLU A 252 6.07 -0.64 10.77
CA GLU A 252 5.90 0.68 11.39
C GLU A 252 4.48 1.21 11.16
N HIS A 253 3.86 1.78 12.19
CA HIS A 253 2.55 2.44 12.04
C HIS A 253 2.75 3.85 11.51
N LEU A 254 2.23 4.13 10.31
CA LEU A 254 2.37 5.44 9.68
C LEU A 254 1.14 6.33 9.89
N GLY A 255 -0.05 5.74 9.93
CA GLY A 255 -1.28 6.46 10.22
C GLY A 255 -2.53 5.65 9.95
N ILE A 256 -3.66 6.21 10.35
CA ILE A 256 -4.99 5.70 10.04
C ILE A 256 -5.78 6.72 9.23
N ILE A 257 -6.75 6.26 8.44
CA ILE A 257 -7.62 7.13 7.66
C ILE A 257 -9.05 6.62 7.76
N TYR A 258 -9.96 7.49 8.20
CA TYR A 258 -11.39 7.19 8.23
C TYR A 258 -12.01 7.17 6.84
N ARG A 259 -13.02 6.34 6.65
CA ARG A 259 -13.90 6.43 5.47
C ARG A 259 -14.57 7.79 5.47
N ASP A 260 -14.58 8.45 4.30
CA ASP A 260 -15.14 9.78 4.11
C ASP A 260 -15.80 9.84 2.72
N ASP A 261 -17.09 10.20 2.69
CA ASP A 261 -17.90 10.24 1.47
C ASP A 261 -17.47 11.37 0.52
N ILE A 262 -16.68 12.34 1.03
CA ILE A 262 -16.08 13.38 0.19
C ILE A 262 -15.18 12.79 -0.91
N GLN A 263 -14.67 11.57 -0.71
CA GLN A 263 -13.82 10.87 -1.67
C GLN A 263 -14.54 10.67 -3.01
N ASP A 264 -15.80 10.27 -2.98
CA ASP A 264 -16.59 9.98 -4.18
C ASP A 264 -16.93 11.27 -4.95
N VAL A 265 -17.17 12.35 -4.21
CA VAL A 265 -17.43 13.69 -4.78
C VAL A 265 -16.16 14.25 -5.43
N ALA A 266 -15.02 14.15 -4.74
CA ALA A 266 -13.74 14.62 -5.24
C ALA A 266 -13.30 13.85 -6.49
N LEU A 267 -13.43 12.51 -6.48
CA LEU A 267 -13.13 11.66 -7.62
C LEU A 267 -14.02 11.98 -8.82
N SER A 268 -15.33 12.17 -8.60
CA SER A 268 -16.28 12.55 -9.66
C SER A 268 -15.97 13.93 -10.25
N SER A 269 -15.35 14.80 -9.46
CA SER A 269 -14.89 16.13 -9.88
C SER A 269 -13.50 16.10 -10.54
N GLY A 270 -12.83 14.95 -10.57
CA GLY A 270 -11.46 14.80 -11.07
C GLY A 270 -10.44 15.56 -10.24
N LEU A 271 -10.66 15.70 -8.92
CA LEU A 271 -9.79 16.41 -8.01
C LEU A 271 -9.36 15.51 -6.84
N PRO A 272 -8.08 15.54 -6.45
CA PRO A 272 -7.62 14.93 -5.20
C PRO A 272 -8.34 15.54 -4.00
N VAL A 273 -8.73 14.72 -3.01
CA VAL A 273 -9.43 15.15 -1.80
C VAL A 273 -8.66 16.23 -1.04
N PHE A 274 -7.34 16.12 -0.97
CA PHE A 274 -6.45 17.06 -0.30
C PHE A 274 -6.52 18.48 -0.89
N VAL A 275 -6.84 18.57 -2.19
CA VAL A 275 -7.06 19.84 -2.90
C VAL A 275 -8.51 20.27 -2.79
N TYR A 276 -9.44 19.34 -3.04
CA TYR A 276 -10.88 19.61 -3.05
C TYR A 276 -11.41 20.07 -1.68
N LYS A 277 -10.97 19.41 -0.61
CA LYS A 277 -11.38 19.72 0.77
C LYS A 277 -10.22 19.50 1.75
N PRO A 278 -9.31 20.49 1.88
CA PRO A 278 -8.14 20.37 2.74
C PRO A 278 -8.46 20.15 4.23
N GLN A 279 -9.63 20.58 4.69
CA GLN A 279 -10.08 20.44 6.08
C GLN A 279 -10.83 19.12 6.36
N ALA A 280 -11.05 18.27 5.35
CA ALA A 280 -11.65 16.96 5.57
C ALA A 280 -10.76 16.11 6.49
N VAL A 281 -11.36 15.24 7.31
CA VAL A 281 -10.63 14.35 8.22
C VAL A 281 -9.59 13.53 7.45
N LEU A 282 -9.94 13.05 6.26
CA LEU A 282 -8.99 12.36 5.38
C LEU A 282 -7.79 13.24 4.99
N SER A 283 -8.02 14.49 4.62
CA SER A 283 -6.95 15.41 4.22
C SER A 283 -6.03 15.74 5.38
N GLN A 284 -6.58 15.92 6.58
CA GLN A 284 -5.81 16.16 7.81
C GLN A 284 -4.96 14.94 8.18
N ALA A 285 -5.55 13.73 8.11
CA ALA A 285 -4.81 12.49 8.33
C ALA A 285 -3.65 12.31 7.35
N ILE A 286 -3.87 12.59 6.06
CA ILE A 286 -2.82 12.54 5.04
C ILE A 286 -1.74 13.61 5.28
N GLY A 287 -2.12 14.80 5.74
CA GLY A 287 -1.17 15.83 6.16
C GLY A 287 -0.25 15.36 7.27
N ARG A 288 -0.80 14.80 8.36
CA ARG A 288 -0.01 14.24 9.47
C ARG A 288 0.89 13.08 9.03
N ILE A 289 0.38 12.21 8.14
CA ILE A 289 1.18 11.13 7.54
C ILE A 289 2.37 11.70 6.76
N ALA A 290 2.17 12.75 5.96
CA ALA A 290 3.25 13.40 5.22
C ALA A 290 4.30 14.01 6.15
N GLU A 291 3.85 14.70 7.21
CA GLU A 291 4.75 15.31 8.21
C GLU A 291 5.59 14.23 8.92
N LYS A 292 4.93 13.14 9.35
CA LYS A 292 5.60 11.99 9.97
C LYS A 292 6.62 11.35 9.03
N MET A 293 6.28 11.17 7.75
CA MET A 293 7.24 10.68 6.75
C MET A 293 8.43 11.61 6.58
N SER A 294 8.19 12.93 6.49
CA SER A 294 9.24 13.94 6.34
C SER A 294 10.22 13.90 7.52
N GLN A 295 9.72 13.74 8.76
CA GLN A 295 10.51 13.63 9.99
C GLN A 295 11.32 12.32 10.04
N LEU A 296 10.66 11.16 9.91
CA LEU A 296 11.30 9.85 10.01
C LEU A 296 12.38 9.64 8.94
N ASP A 297 12.19 10.22 7.76
CA ASP A 297 13.16 10.11 6.68
C ASP A 297 14.28 11.15 6.80
N ALA A 298 14.15 12.19 7.65
CA ALA A 298 15.25 13.12 7.98
C ALA A 298 16.26 12.50 8.98
N GLU A 299 15.82 11.50 9.74
CA GLU A 299 16.66 10.73 10.65
C GLU A 299 17.28 9.53 9.90
N ASP A 300 18.49 9.73 9.35
CA ASP A 300 19.29 8.69 8.69
C ASP A 300 19.83 7.61 9.66
N ASP A 301 19.46 7.63 10.94
CA ASP A 301 19.90 6.67 11.97
C ASP A 301 18.82 5.61 12.29
N PRO A 302 19.01 4.34 11.86
CA PRO A 302 18.15 3.20 12.23
C PRO A 302 17.93 2.97 13.72
N ALA A 303 18.80 3.50 14.58
CA ALA A 303 18.71 3.36 16.02
C ALA A 303 17.78 4.40 16.68
N ALA A 304 17.49 5.52 16.00
CA ALA A 304 16.62 6.57 16.51
C ALA A 304 15.12 6.26 16.36
N TRP A 305 14.77 5.24 15.56
CA TRP A 305 13.38 5.01 15.19
C TRP A 305 12.53 4.48 16.36
N PRO A 306 11.26 4.92 16.47
CA PRO A 306 10.35 4.47 17.50
C PRO A 306 10.19 2.95 17.47
N ARG A 307 10.25 2.30 18.63
CA ARG A 307 9.98 0.86 18.75
C ARG A 307 8.50 0.57 18.49
N ILE A 308 8.21 -0.67 18.11
CA ILE A 308 6.85 -1.16 17.84
C ILE A 308 5.86 -0.76 18.94
N ASP A 309 6.27 -0.89 20.21
CA ASP A 309 5.48 -0.53 21.39
C ASP A 309 4.98 0.93 21.38
N ALA A 310 5.79 1.87 20.93
CA ALA A 310 5.40 3.28 20.82
C ALA A 310 4.28 3.45 19.78
N GLY A 311 4.38 2.73 18.66
CA GLY A 311 3.35 2.79 17.62
C GLY A 311 2.01 2.13 18.03
N TYR A 312 1.97 1.26 19.05
CA TYR A 312 0.70 0.66 19.53
C TYR A 312 -0.19 1.70 20.18
N GLN A 313 0.40 2.52 21.06
CA GLN A 313 -0.30 3.61 21.75
C GLN A 313 -0.68 4.71 20.75
N GLU A 314 0.22 5.02 19.83
CA GLU A 314 0.01 6.05 18.81
C GLU A 314 -1.22 5.77 17.93
N ALA A 315 -1.37 4.53 17.42
CA ALA A 315 -2.52 4.19 16.57
C ALA A 315 -3.87 4.29 17.29
N GLY A 316 -3.92 3.96 18.58
CA GLY A 316 -5.14 4.07 19.39
C GLY A 316 -5.51 5.53 19.67
N MET A 317 -4.53 6.33 20.11
CA MET A 317 -4.73 7.77 20.37
C MET A 317 -5.10 8.53 19.09
N GLU A 318 -4.46 8.22 17.96
CA GLU A 318 -4.79 8.79 16.66
C GLU A 318 -6.24 8.47 16.26
N ALA A 319 -6.70 7.24 16.51
CA ALA A 319 -8.06 6.81 16.20
C ALA A 319 -9.12 7.53 17.04
N GLU A 320 -8.88 7.66 18.33
CA GLU A 320 -9.79 8.38 19.22
C GLU A 320 -9.87 9.86 18.83
N ALA A 321 -8.73 10.53 18.64
CA ALA A 321 -8.69 11.94 18.26
C ALA A 321 -9.36 12.22 16.90
N ASP A 322 -9.12 11.40 15.89
CA ASP A 322 -9.76 11.57 14.58
C ASP A 322 -11.24 11.24 14.60
N PHE A 323 -11.67 10.30 15.44
CA PHE A 323 -13.08 10.01 15.62
C PHE A 323 -13.81 11.21 16.24
N GLU A 324 -13.26 11.81 17.29
CA GLU A 324 -13.80 13.01 17.92
C GLU A 324 -13.91 14.16 16.92
N ASN A 325 -12.82 14.48 16.20
CA ASN A 325 -12.83 15.52 15.16
C ASN A 325 -13.87 15.27 14.07
N LYS A 326 -14.05 14.00 13.66
CA LYS A 326 -15.06 13.62 12.68
C LYS A 326 -16.48 13.83 13.23
N MET A 327 -16.72 13.51 14.49
CA MET A 327 -18.03 13.71 15.13
C MET A 327 -18.34 15.20 15.32
N ASP A 328 -17.36 16.00 15.73
CA ASP A 328 -17.50 17.45 15.87
C ASP A 328 -17.86 18.10 14.53
N TYR A 329 -17.18 17.71 13.44
CA TYR A 329 -17.50 18.20 12.10
C TYR A 329 -18.93 17.84 11.66
N VAL A 330 -19.41 16.63 11.96
CA VAL A 330 -20.80 16.23 11.68
C VAL A 330 -21.78 17.06 12.52
N GLN A 331 -21.43 17.34 13.77
CA GLN A 331 -22.24 18.17 14.66
C GLN A 331 -22.31 19.63 14.17
N ASP A 332 -21.22 20.19 13.67
CA ASP A 332 -21.19 21.52 13.05
C ASP A 332 -22.04 21.60 11.78
N LEU A 333 -22.03 20.55 10.96
CA LEU A 333 -22.92 20.47 9.79
C LEU A 333 -24.41 20.42 10.18
N LEU A 334 -24.73 19.71 11.27
CA LEU A 334 -26.10 19.70 11.81
C LEU A 334 -26.51 21.06 12.35
N ASN A 335 -25.62 21.71 13.11
CA ASN A 335 -25.86 23.02 13.72
C ASN A 335 -26.00 24.13 12.68
N SER A 336 -25.23 24.07 11.59
CA SER A 336 -25.30 25.03 10.48
C SER A 336 -26.48 24.78 9.54
N GLY A 337 -27.21 23.66 9.71
CA GLY A 337 -28.31 23.25 8.83
C GLY A 337 -27.85 22.76 7.45
N ALA A 338 -26.54 22.60 7.24
CA ALA A 338 -25.96 22.03 6.02
C ALA A 338 -26.17 20.52 5.91
N LEU A 339 -26.46 19.86 7.04
CA LEU A 339 -26.90 18.47 7.11
C LEU A 339 -28.17 18.43 7.97
N SER A 340 -29.28 17.91 7.45
CA SER A 340 -30.49 17.78 8.25
C SER A 340 -30.51 16.46 9.03
N THR A 341 -31.27 16.43 10.13
CA THR A 341 -31.56 15.18 10.83
C THR A 341 -32.32 14.18 9.96
N GLY A 342 -33.09 14.67 8.97
CA GLY A 342 -33.73 13.86 7.94
C GLY A 342 -32.72 13.15 7.05
N ASP A 343 -31.67 13.86 6.60
CA ASP A 343 -30.62 13.30 5.75
C ASP A 343 -29.85 12.20 6.48
N LEU A 344 -29.51 12.40 7.76
CA LEU A 344 -28.89 11.36 8.59
C LEU A 344 -29.77 10.12 8.74
N VAL A 345 -31.07 10.31 8.96
CA VAL A 345 -32.03 9.20 9.04
C VAL A 345 -32.11 8.45 7.70
N GLU A 346 -32.04 9.17 6.58
CA GLU A 346 -32.05 8.57 5.24
C GLU A 346 -30.75 7.81 4.94
N THR A 347 -29.58 8.37 5.30
CA THR A 347 -28.29 7.67 5.22
C THR A 347 -28.30 6.40 6.06
N ILE A 348 -28.78 6.47 7.31
CA ILE A 348 -28.88 5.30 8.20
C ILE A 348 -29.82 4.25 7.60
N LYS A 349 -30.98 4.66 7.06
CA LYS A 349 -31.90 3.74 6.37
C LYS A 349 -31.26 3.10 5.15
N SER A 350 -30.54 3.87 4.34
CA SER A 350 -29.82 3.37 3.15
C SER A 350 -28.77 2.33 3.55
N GLN A 351 -27.94 2.61 4.56
CA GLN A 351 -26.96 1.66 5.10
C GLN A 351 -27.61 0.39 5.65
N GLN A 352 -28.76 0.50 6.34
CA GLN A 352 -29.50 -0.68 6.82
C GLN A 352 -30.01 -1.55 5.66
N ILE A 353 -30.47 -0.94 4.57
CA ILE A 353 -30.90 -1.66 3.36
C ILE A 353 -29.71 -2.37 2.72
N GLU A 354 -28.58 -1.68 2.58
CA GLU A 354 -27.36 -2.25 2.00
C GLU A 354 -26.81 -3.42 2.83
N ILE A 355 -26.75 -3.28 4.15
CA ILE A 355 -26.38 -4.36 5.07
C ILE A 355 -27.32 -5.56 4.92
N SER A 356 -28.63 -5.33 4.82
CA SER A 356 -29.62 -6.40 4.59
C SER A 356 -29.38 -7.12 3.25
N HIS A 357 -29.05 -6.37 2.20
CA HIS A 357 -28.72 -6.93 0.90
C HIS A 357 -27.43 -7.75 0.92
N LEU A 358 -26.35 -7.21 1.51
CA LEU A 358 -25.08 -7.91 1.67
C LEU A 358 -25.23 -9.18 2.50
N ARG A 359 -26.06 -9.18 3.56
CA ARG A 359 -26.40 -10.37 4.34
C ARG A 359 -27.07 -11.44 3.48
N LYS A 360 -28.04 -11.08 2.64
CA LYS A 360 -28.71 -12.02 1.71
C LYS A 360 -27.71 -12.61 0.71
N GLN A 361 -26.84 -11.79 0.14
CA GLN A 361 -25.79 -12.26 -0.77
C GLN A 361 -24.80 -13.22 -0.09
N ASN A 362 -24.36 -12.89 1.14
CA ASN A 362 -23.46 -13.75 1.90
C ASN A 362 -24.11 -15.11 2.20
N THR A 363 -25.40 -15.12 2.55
CA THR A 363 -26.15 -16.37 2.74
C THR A 363 -26.25 -17.16 1.44
N LEU A 364 -26.53 -16.52 0.31
CA LEU A 364 -26.57 -17.18 -1.00
C LEU A 364 -25.22 -17.81 -1.36
N TYR A 365 -24.11 -17.10 -1.14
CA TYR A 365 -22.77 -17.64 -1.38
C TYR A 365 -22.45 -18.82 -0.47
N LYS A 366 -22.82 -18.75 0.82
CA LYS A 366 -22.68 -19.89 1.74
C LYS A 366 -23.46 -21.11 1.24
N THR A 367 -24.71 -20.94 0.81
CA THR A 367 -25.52 -22.04 0.27
C THR A 367 -24.89 -22.64 -0.99
N LYS A 368 -24.40 -21.80 -1.90
CA LYS A 368 -23.70 -22.25 -3.12
C LYS A 368 -22.42 -23.02 -2.80
N LEU A 369 -21.64 -22.57 -1.82
CA LEU A 369 -20.43 -23.25 -1.37
C LEU A 369 -20.74 -24.61 -0.74
N VAL A 370 -21.76 -24.69 0.12
CA VAL A 370 -22.22 -25.96 0.70
C VAL A 370 -22.67 -26.93 -0.39
N HIS A 371 -23.43 -26.43 -1.39
CA HIS A 371 -23.89 -27.26 -2.48
C HIS A 371 -22.74 -27.74 -3.39
N ALA A 372 -21.77 -26.87 -3.68
CA ALA A 372 -20.57 -27.24 -4.42
C ALA A 372 -19.74 -28.31 -3.68
N MET A 373 -19.59 -28.19 -2.36
CA MET A 373 -18.91 -29.21 -1.54
C MET A 373 -19.65 -30.56 -1.58
N GLN A 374 -20.98 -30.56 -1.56
CA GLN A 374 -21.79 -31.77 -1.70
C GLN A 374 -21.67 -32.41 -3.09
N GLN A 375 -21.37 -31.62 -4.13
CA GLN A 375 -21.11 -32.11 -5.49
C GLN A 375 -19.66 -32.56 -5.71
N GLY A 376 -18.85 -32.67 -4.65
CA GLY A 376 -17.48 -33.19 -4.72
C GLY A 376 -16.43 -32.17 -5.13
N TYR A 377 -16.80 -30.90 -5.29
CA TYR A 377 -15.82 -29.82 -5.47
C TYR A 377 -15.12 -29.57 -4.13
N THR A 378 -13.83 -29.90 -4.07
CA THR A 378 -12.97 -29.65 -2.91
C THR A 378 -12.11 -28.41 -3.18
N THR A 379 -11.98 -27.55 -2.15
CA THR A 379 -11.24 -26.28 -2.20
C THR A 379 -9.76 -26.44 -2.42
#